data_AF-A0A4V3G732-F1
#
_entry.id   AF-A0A4V3G732-F1
#
_cell.length_a   1.000
_cell.length_b   1.000
_cell.length_c   1.000
_cell.angle_alpha   90.00
_cell.angle_beta   90.00
_cell.angle_gamma   90.00
#
_symmetry.space_group_name_H-M   'P 1'
#
loop_
_entity.id
_entity.type
_entity.pdbx_description
1 polymer ?
#
loop_
_entity_poly.entity_id
_entity_poly.type
_entity_poly.pdbx_seq_one_letter_code
_entity_poly.pdbx_strand_id
1 'polypeptide(L)' 'MNLKVRVVHCGNRRWYADIDDADDPQPDDPFWYVDNCRTQTQALQTACAELRLMSGRLVRGDHLDRVLDITGVPV' A
#
# COMPACT_ATOMS: atom_id res chain seq x y z
N MET A 1 -12.95 -7.22 -1.40
CA MET A 1 -11.74 -6.42 -1.20
C MET A 1 -11.86 -5.17 -2.03
N ASN A 2 -11.75 -4.02 -1.40
CA ASN A 2 -11.82 -2.71 -2.04
C ASN A 2 -10.48 -2.00 -1.81
N LEU A 3 -9.56 -2.07 -2.77
CA LEU A 3 -8.22 -1.55 -2.57
C LEU A 3 -8.23 -0.01 -2.45
N LYS A 4 -7.66 0.51 -1.37
CA LYS A 4 -7.52 1.92 -1.06
C LYS A 4 -6.06 2.30 -0.97
N VAL A 5 -5.69 3.42 -1.60
CA VAL A 5 -4.38 4.05 -1.41
C VAL A 5 -4.47 5.04 -0.26
N ARG A 6 -3.52 4.97 0.67
CA ARG A 6 -3.27 6.02 1.67
C ARG A 6 -1.91 6.64 1.41
N VAL A 7 -1.83 7.96 1.49
CA VAL A 7 -0.58 8.72 1.40
C VAL A 7 -0.43 9.54 2.67
N VAL A 8 0.68 9.37 3.37
CA VAL A 8 0.95 9.98 4.68
C VAL A 8 2.23 10.80 4.61
N HIS A 9 2.20 12.01 5.16
CA HIS A 9 3.42 12.77 5.41
C HIS A 9 4.00 12.34 6.76
N CYS A 10 5.14 11.65 6.71
CA CYS A 10 5.84 11.17 7.89
C CYS A 10 6.80 12.23 8.42
N GLY A 11 7.20 12.10 9.69
CA GLY A 11 8.27 12.91 10.26
C GLY A 11 9.54 12.87 9.38
N ASN A 12 10.41 13.89 9.52
CA ASN A 12 11.64 14.04 8.70
C ASN A 12 11.41 14.42 7.22
N ARG A 13 10.29 15.07 6.88
CA ARG A 13 9.98 15.55 5.51
C ARG A 13 9.93 14.44 4.47
N ARG A 14 9.42 13.26 4.86
CA ARG A 14 9.29 12.09 3.99
C ARG A 14 7.82 11.77 3.79
N TRP A 15 7.55 11.07 2.70
CA TRP A 15 6.23 10.59 2.36
C TRP A 15 6.23 9.06 2.35
N TYR A 16 5.13 8.52 2.85
CA TYR A 16 4.83 7.11 2.89
C TYR A 16 3.52 6.88 2.13
N ALA A 17 3.37 5.73 1.49
CA ALA A 17 2.11 5.31 0.94
C ALA A 17 1.91 3.81 1.09
N ASP A 18 0.66 3.40 1.26
CA ASP A 18 0.27 1.99 1.31
C ASP A 18 -0.97 1.71 0.49
N ILE A 19 -1.21 0.42 0.26
CA ILE A 19 -2.42 -0.12 -0.33
C ILE A 19 -2.98 -1.18 0.61
N ASP A 20 -4.24 -0.99 1.00
CA ASP A 20 -4.93 -1.87 1.92
C ASP A 20 -6.40 -2.08 1.50
N ASP A 21 -7.11 -3.00 2.13
CA ASP A 21 -8.56 -3.10 1.99
C ASP A 21 -9.21 -1.88 2.67
N ALA A 22 -10.10 -1.20 1.95
CA ALA A 22 -10.85 -0.07 2.46
C ALA A 22 -11.74 -0.46 3.64
N ASP A 23 -12.17 -1.72 3.65
CA ASP A 23 -13.02 -2.31 4.67
C ASP A 23 -12.22 -2.90 5.84
N ASP A 24 -10.88 -2.81 5.82
CA ASP A 24 -10.04 -3.25 6.94
C ASP A 24 -10.22 -2.31 8.15
N PRO A 25 -10.75 -2.81 9.29
CA PRO A 25 -10.94 -2.00 10.48
C PRO A 25 -9.62 -1.60 11.15
N GLN A 26 -8.53 -2.33 10.89
CA GLN A 26 -7.22 -2.06 11.46
C GLN A 26 -6.16 -2.12 10.34
N PRO A 27 -5.87 -0.98 9.69
CA PRO A 27 -4.99 -0.97 8.52
C PRO A 27 -3.51 -0.92 8.92
N ASP A 28 -3.07 -1.88 9.73
CA ASP A 28 -1.71 -2.07 10.26
C ASP A 28 -0.89 -3.11 9.49
N ASP A 29 -1.53 -3.88 8.61
CA ASP A 29 -0.89 -4.87 7.76
C ASP A 29 -1.33 -4.69 6.29
N PRO A 30 -0.82 -3.67 5.60
CA PRO A 30 -1.20 -3.43 4.23
C PRO A 30 -0.69 -4.56 3.33
N PHE A 31 -1.30 -4.70 2.14
CA PHE A 31 -0.80 -5.63 1.12
C PHE A 31 0.47 -5.12 0.44
N TRP A 32 0.71 -3.81 0.51
CA TRP A 32 1.89 -3.17 -0.07
C TRP A 32 2.14 -1.81 0.58
N TYR A 33 3.41 -1.41 0.65
CA TYR A 33 3.79 -0.07 1.06
C TYR A 33 5.07 0.42 0.36
N VAL A 34 5.25 1.73 0.37
CA VAL A 34 6.51 2.40 0.08
C VAL A 34 6.77 3.47 1.13
N ASP A 35 8.01 3.51 1.62
CA ASP A 35 8.49 4.51 2.57
C ASP A 35 9.60 5.37 1.93
N ASN A 36 9.99 6.45 2.62
CA ASN A 36 11.10 7.33 2.26
C ASN A 36 10.95 8.04 0.90
N CYS A 37 9.72 8.27 0.44
CA CYS A 37 9.47 9.11 -0.73
C CYS A 37 9.82 10.57 -0.41
N ARG A 38 10.45 11.27 -1.36
CA ARG A 38 10.89 12.66 -1.17
C ARG A 38 9.73 13.66 -1.32
N THR A 39 8.70 13.29 -2.08
CA THR A 39 7.55 14.16 -2.36
C THR A 39 6.24 13.38 -2.29
N GLN A 40 5.15 14.10 -2.02
CA GLN A 40 3.79 13.53 -2.06
C GLN A 40 3.48 12.92 -3.43
N THR A 41 3.87 13.62 -4.49
CA THR A 41 3.66 13.18 -5.88
C THR A 41 4.37 11.87 -6.15
N GLN A 42 5.61 11.69 -5.67
CA GLN A 42 6.33 10.44 -5.82
C GLN A 42 5.60 9.28 -5.12
N ALA A 43 5.18 9.49 -3.87
CA ALA A 43 4.45 8.47 -3.11
C ALA A 43 3.13 8.08 -3.81
N LEU A 44 2.35 9.09 -4.23
CA LEU A 44 1.08 8.88 -4.93
C LEU A 44 1.25 8.18 -6.28
N GLN A 45 2.20 8.61 -7.10
CA GLN A 45 2.46 7.97 -8.41
C GLN A 45 2.88 6.51 -8.24
N THR A 46 3.75 6.23 -7.28
CA THR A 46 4.20 4.86 -6.99
C THR A 46 3.03 3.99 -6.53
N ALA A 47 2.24 4.46 -5.57
CA ALA A 47 1.07 3.75 -5.08
C ALA A 47 0.01 3.53 -6.17
N CYS A 48 -0.25 4.53 -7.02
CA CYS A 48 -1.19 4.36 -8.14
C CYS A 48 -0.71 3.35 -9.18
N ALA A 49 0.60 3.26 -9.44
CA ALA A 49 1.15 2.25 -10.33
C ALA A 49 0.94 0.84 -9.76
N GLU A 50 1.25 0.64 -8.48
CA GLU A 50 1.07 -0.65 -7.81
C GLU A 50 -0.41 -1.03 -7.70
N LEU A 51 -1.29 -0.08 -7.35
CA LEU A 51 -2.73 -0.30 -7.26
C LEU A 51 -3.29 -0.89 -8.57
N ARG A 52 -2.82 -0.42 -9.73
CA ARG A 52 -3.26 -0.97 -11.03
C ARG A 52 -2.84 -2.42 -11.21
N LEU A 53 -1.62 -2.78 -10.80
CA LEU A 53 -1.11 -4.16 -10.88
C LEU A 53 -1.91 -5.08 -9.94
N MET A 54 -2.11 -4.66 -8.70
CA MET A 54 -2.85 -5.43 -7.70
C MET A 54 -4.33 -5.58 -8.07
N SER A 55 -4.96 -4.52 -8.58
CA SER A 55 -6.33 -4.59 -9.10
C SER A 55 -6.43 -5.61 -10.24
N GLY A 56 -5.43 -5.64 -11.15
CA GLY A 56 -5.35 -6.63 -12.21
C GLY A 56 -5.23 -8.08 -11.69
N ARG A 57 -4.45 -8.29 -10.62
CA ARG A 57 -4.33 -9.58 -9.92
C ARG A 57 -5.68 -10.03 -9.32
N LEU A 58 -6.35 -9.14 -8.60
CA LEU A 58 -7.67 -9.42 -8.02
C LEU A 58 -8.71 -9.80 -9.07
N VAL A 59 -8.75 -9.10 -10.21
CA VAL A 59 -9.68 -9.42 -11.31
C VAL A 59 -9.45 -10.81 -11.89
N ARG A 60 -8.20 -11.29 -11.90
CA ARG A 60 -7.87 -12.66 -12.32
C ARG A 60 -8.20 -13.73 -11.26
N GLY A 61 -8.57 -13.32 -10.05
CA GLY A 61 -8.79 -14.20 -8.91
C GLY A 61 -7.51 -14.58 -8.17
N ASP A 62 -6.40 -13.87 -8.39
CA ASP A 62 -5.15 -14.10 -7.67
C ASP A 62 -5.32 -13.70 -6.19
N HIS A 63 -4.66 -14.43 -5.29
CA HIS A 63 -4.53 -14.01 -3.90
C HIS A 63 -3.52 -12.85 -3.76
N LEU A 64 -3.80 -11.93 -2.84
CA LEU A 64 -2.88 -10.87 -2.43
C LEU A 64 -2.38 -11.22 -1.02
N ASP A 65 -1.08 -11.44 -0.90
CA ASP A 65 -0.44 -11.70 0.38
C ASP A 65 -0.26 -10.38 1.14
N ARG A 66 -0.40 -10.45 2.46
CA ARG A 66 -0.13 -9.31 3.34
C ARG A 66 1.39 -9.12 3.51
N VAL A 67 1.81 -7.91 3.87
CA VAL A 67 3.25 -7.65 4.09
C VAL A 67 3.78 -8.46 5.28
N LEU A 68 3.00 -8.61 6.36
CA LEU A 68 3.37 -9.46 7.49
C LEU A 68 3.60 -10.91 7.06
N ASP A 69 2.75 -11.45 6.19
CA ASP A 69 2.86 -12.83 5.71
C ASP A 69 4.17 -13.06 4.94
N ILE A 70 4.63 -12.04 4.20
CA ILE A 70 5.85 -12.12 3.39
C ILE A 70 7.11 -11.86 4.22
N THR A 71 7.07 -10.86 5.10
CA THR A 71 8.28 -10.30 5.74
C THR A 71 8.44 -10.70 7.20
N GLY A 72 7.35 -11.10 7.87
CA GLY A 72 7.30 -11.34 9.31
C GLY A 72 7.44 -10.08 10.16
N VAL A 73 7.38 -8.88 9.56
CA VAL A 73 7.57 -7.59 10.25
C VAL A 73 6.37 -6.67 9.99
N PRO A 74 5.70 -6.14 11.03
CA PRO A 74 4.60 -5.20 10.86
C PRO A 74 5.10 -3.86 10.31
N VAL A 75 4.27 -3.19 9.52
CA VAL A 75 4.58 -1.93 8.83
C VAL A 75 4.02 -0.73 9.58
#